data_AF-A0A1W1WPS2-F1
#
_entry.id   AF-A0A1W1WPS2-F1
#
_cell.length_a   1.000
_cell.length_b   1.000
_cell.length_c   1.000
_cell.angle_alpha   90.00
_cell.angle_beta   90.00
_cell.angle_gamma   90.00
#
_symmetry.space_group_name_H-M   'P 1'
#
loop_
_entity.id
_entity.type
_entity.pdbx_description
1 polymer ?
#
loop_
_entity_poly.entity_id
_entity_poly.type
_entity_poly.pdbx_seq_one_letter_code
_entity_poly.pdbx_strand_id
1 'polypeptide(L)'
;MLLALIPYIIPDDEAADVWIIPVSEVPTTPEAVLPLLANFADMDSTDREAIADHCAAYHADRIILPNPQGLFWRAIRIDDVLAGQLVDVY
;
A
#
# COMPACT_ATOMS: atom_id res chain seq x y z
N MET A 1 15.36 9.62 -4.18
CA MET A 1 14.41 8.61 -4.67
C MET A 1 13.92 7.84 -3.47
N LEU A 2 12.62 7.86 -3.21
CA LEU A 2 11.98 7.15 -2.10
C LEU A 2 11.26 5.92 -2.66
N LEU A 3 10.94 4.95 -1.81
CA LEU A 3 10.22 3.74 -2.20
C LEU A 3 8.98 3.59 -1.31
N ALA A 4 7.88 3.12 -1.89
CA ALA A 4 6.75 2.55 -1.17
C ALA A 4 6.79 1.03 -1.35
N LEU A 5 6.48 0.28 -0.30
CA LEU A 5 6.55 -1.18 -0.30
C LEU A 5 5.20 -1.77 0.10
N ILE A 6 4.71 -2.76 -0.64
CA ILE A 6 3.50 -3.51 -0.28
C ILE A 6 3.92 -4.98 -0.12
N PRO A 7 4.09 -5.47 1.12
CA PRO A 7 4.28 -6.90 1.38
C PRO A 7 3.00 -7.68 1.08
N TYR A 8 3.13 -8.83 0.45
CA TYR A 8 2.00 -9.68 0.07
C TYR A 8 2.39 -11.16 0.03
N ILE A 9 1.40 -12.05 -0.01
CA ILE A 9 1.58 -13.51 -0.12
C ILE A 9 0.96 -13.95 -1.45
N ILE A 10 1.71 -14.73 -2.22
CA ILE A 10 1.20 -15.31 -3.48
C ILE A 10 0.23 -16.45 -3.13
N PRO A 11 -1.05 -16.39 -3.57
CA PRO A 11 -2.09 -17.34 -3.14
C PRO A 11 -1.76 -18.81 -3.40
N ASP A 12 -1.04 -19.11 -4.48
CA ASP A 12 -0.76 -20.48 -4.93
C ASP A 12 0.64 -21.01 -4.57
N ASP A 13 1.56 -20.12 -4.20
CA ASP A 13 2.97 -20.46 -3.90
C ASP A 13 3.29 -20.31 -2.40
N GLU A 14 2.38 -19.69 -1.63
CA GLU A 14 2.56 -19.30 -0.21
C GLU A 14 3.87 -18.52 0.07
N ALA A 15 4.53 -18.04 -0.99
CA ALA A 15 5.73 -17.24 -0.92
C ALA A 15 5.35 -15.81 -0.53
N ALA A 16 6.09 -15.26 0.43
CA ALA A 16 6.00 -13.84 0.77
C ALA A 16 6.91 -13.05 -0.17
N ASP A 17 6.36 -11.99 -0.78
CA ASP A 17 7.08 -11.09 -1.67
C ASP A 17 6.75 -9.63 -1.36
N VAL A 18 7.46 -8.69 -1.98
CA VAL A 18 7.28 -7.26 -1.75
C VAL A 18 7.17 -6.52 -3.07
N TRP A 19 6.03 -5.87 -3.29
CA TRP A 19 5.85 -4.96 -4.41
C TRP A 19 6.54 -3.62 -4.11
N ILE A 20 7.42 -3.15 -4.99
CA ILE A 20 8.26 -1.95 -4.76
C ILE A 20 7.90 -0.87 -5.78
N ILE A 21 7.46 0.28 -5.28
CA ILE A 21 7.04 1.42 -6.11
C ILE A 21 7.95 2.62 -5.84
N PRO A 22 8.67 3.14 -6.85
CA PRO A 22 9.39 4.41 -6.71
C PRO A 22 8.42 5.58 -6.52
N VAL A 23 8.68 6.43 -5.52
CA VAL A 23 7.89 7.65 -5.27
C VAL A 23 8.79 8.89 -5.23
N SER A 24 8.29 10.00 -5.78
CA SER A 24 9.00 11.28 -5.85
C SER A 24 8.97 12.04 -4.52
N GLU A 25 7.89 11.86 -3.75
CA GLU A 25 7.67 12.47 -2.45
C GLU A 25 7.01 11.48 -1.48
N VAL A 26 7.00 11.80 -0.19
CA VAL A 26 6.37 10.96 0.83
C VAL A 26 4.84 11.09 0.72
N PRO A 27 4.09 10.01 0.49
CA PRO A 27 2.64 10.06 0.53
C PRO A 27 2.17 10.37 1.96
N THR A 28 1.42 11.47 2.11
CA THR A 28 0.95 11.96 3.42
C THR A 28 -0.57 12.07 3.53
N THR A 29 -1.30 11.68 2.48
CA THR A 29 -2.77 11.60 2.45
C THR A 29 -3.23 10.25 1.89
N PRO A 30 -4.43 9.75 2.27
CA PRO A 30 -4.99 8.54 1.69
C PRO A 30 -5.04 8.60 0.16
N GLU A 31 -5.40 9.76 -0.39
CA GLU A 31 -5.50 10.03 -1.83
C GLU A 31 -4.15 9.92 -2.54
N ALA A 32 -3.03 10.21 -1.86
CA ALA A 32 -1.69 10.01 -2.41
C ALA A 32 -1.25 8.54 -2.36
N VAL A 33 -1.86 7.73 -1.48
CA VAL A 33 -1.58 6.30 -1.34
C VAL A 33 -2.43 5.45 -2.28
N LEU A 34 -3.68 5.85 -2.55
CA LEU A 34 -4.61 5.10 -3.41
C LEU A 34 -4.02 4.73 -4.79
N PRO A 35 -3.34 5.62 -5.53
CA PRO A 35 -2.72 5.25 -6.80
C PRO A 35 -1.63 4.18 -6.68
N LEU A 36 -0.97 4.07 -5.52
CA LEU A 36 0.05 3.04 -5.26
C LEU A 36 -0.60 1.66 -5.08
N LEU A 37 -1.71 1.62 -4.34
CA LEU A 37 -2.50 0.39 -4.17
C LEU A 37 -3.18 -0.03 -5.47
N ALA A 38 -3.70 0.94 -6.24
CA ALA A 38 -4.28 0.69 -7.55
C ALA A 38 -3.26 0.14 -8.54
N ASN A 39 -2.01 0.63 -8.50
CA ASN A 39 -0.91 0.09 -9.31
C ASN A 39 -0.58 -1.36 -8.95
N PHE A 40 -0.57 -1.70 -7.65
CA PHE A 40 -0.39 -3.08 -7.20
C PHE A 40 -1.54 -3.99 -7.65
N ALA A 41 -2.78 -3.52 -7.55
CA ALA A 41 -3.96 -4.27 -7.95
C ALA A 41 -4.18 -4.37 -9.47
N ASP A 42 -3.47 -3.55 -10.26
CA ASP A 42 -3.74 -3.31 -11.69
C ASP A 42 -5.19 -2.85 -11.96
N MET A 43 -5.66 -1.89 -11.16
CA MET A 43 -7.05 -1.39 -11.16
C MET A 43 -7.12 0.14 -11.26
N ASP A 44 -8.31 0.68 -11.51
CA ASP A 44 -8.58 2.11 -11.41
C ASP A 44 -8.57 2.57 -9.93
N SER A 45 -7.90 3.68 -9.63
CA SER A 45 -7.80 4.22 -8.26
C SER A 45 -9.12 4.66 -7.61
N THR A 46 -10.18 4.81 -8.42
CA THR A 46 -11.53 5.11 -7.92
C THR A 46 -12.29 3.86 -7.51
N ASP A 47 -11.88 2.68 -7.97
CA ASP A 47 -12.50 1.39 -7.65
C ASP A 47 -11.91 0.79 -6.37
N ARG A 48 -12.28 1.39 -5.23
CA ARG A 48 -11.77 0.98 -3.92
C ARG A 48 -12.18 -0.45 -3.54
N GLU A 49 -13.31 -0.93 -4.03
CA GLU A 49 -13.81 -2.29 -3.78
C GLU A 49 -12.93 -3.31 -4.50
N ALA A 50 -12.65 -3.11 -5.80
CA ALA A 50 -11.75 -4.00 -6.54
C ALA A 50 -10.32 -4.02 -5.98
N ILE A 51 -9.82 -2.87 -5.52
CA ILE A 51 -8.52 -2.79 -4.83
C ILE A 51 -8.53 -3.59 -3.53
N ALA A 52 -9.60 -3.47 -2.72
CA ALA A 52 -9.75 -4.22 -1.48
C ALA A 52 -9.76 -5.73 -1.72
N ASP A 53 -10.53 -6.19 -2.71
CA ASP A 53 -10.64 -7.60 -3.08
C ASP A 53 -9.29 -8.17 -3.53
N HIS A 54 -8.53 -7.40 -4.33
CA HIS A 54 -7.19 -7.79 -4.74
C HIS A 54 -6.24 -7.88 -3.53
N CYS A 55 -6.20 -6.85 -2.68
CA CYS A 55 -5.34 -6.86 -1.49
C CYS A 55 -5.68 -8.04 -0.56
N ALA A 56 -6.97 -8.35 -0.38
CA ALA A 56 -7.41 -9.51 0.40
C ALA A 56 -6.97 -10.84 -0.24
N ALA A 57 -7.09 -10.98 -1.56
CA ALA A 57 -6.68 -12.19 -2.28
C ALA A 57 -5.18 -12.47 -2.09
N TYR A 58 -4.34 -11.45 -2.12
CA TYR A 58 -2.89 -11.55 -1.93
C TYR A 58 -2.44 -11.38 -0.47
N HIS A 59 -3.37 -11.41 0.49
CA HIS A 59 -3.08 -11.19 1.93
C HIS A 59 -2.24 -9.92 2.22
N ALA A 60 -2.36 -8.89 1.38
CA ALA A 60 -1.69 -7.62 1.55
C ALA A 60 -2.50 -6.76 2.53
N ASP A 61 -2.00 -6.58 3.75
CA ASP A 61 -2.69 -5.84 4.82
C ASP A 61 -2.16 -4.41 5.01
N ARG A 62 -0.95 -4.13 4.53
CA ARG A 62 -0.24 -2.89 4.83
C ARG A 62 0.58 -2.37 3.65
N ILE A 63 0.73 -1.06 3.62
CA ILE A 63 1.75 -0.37 2.82
C ILE A 63 2.78 0.24 3.75
N ILE A 64 4.06 0.03 3.43
CA ILE A 64 5.20 0.57 4.15
C ILE A 64 5.70 1.79 3.37
N LEU A 65 5.65 2.95 4.03
CA LEU A 65 6.05 4.23 3.46
C LEU A 65 7.20 4.83 4.25
N PRO A 66 8.03 5.68 3.64
CA PRO A 66 8.90 6.56 4.41
C PRO A 66 8.05 7.50 5.26
N ASN A 67 8.55 7.90 6.44
CA ASN A 67 7.93 8.95 7.21
C ASN A 67 8.11 10.32 6.48
N PRO A 68 7.33 11.36 6.83
CA PRO A 68 7.43 12.66 6.17
C PRO A 68 8.81 13.32 6.25
N GLN A 69 9.61 12.96 7.26
CA GLN A 69 10.98 13.45 7.43
C GLN A 69 12.02 12.64 6.63
N GLY A 70 11.64 11.51 6.01
CA GLY A 70 12.53 10.62 5.25
C GLY A 70 13.56 9.87 6.09
N LEU A 71 13.38 9.78 7.40
CA LEU A 71 14.34 9.21 8.36
C LEU A 71 13.98 7.80 8.82
N PHE A 72 12.69 7.44 8.82
CA PHE A 72 12.19 6.16 9.32
C PHE A 72 11.11 5.62 8.40
N TRP A 73 10.78 4.34 8.53
CA TRP A 73 9.67 3.70 7.83
C TRP A 73 8.44 3.62 8.74
N ARG A 74 7.26 3.81 8.16
CA ARG A 74 5.95 3.67 8.81
C ARG A 74 5.12 2.63 8.06
N ALA A 75 4.38 1.81 8.79
CA ALA A 75 3.42 0.87 8.22
C ALA A 75 2.01 1.45 8.37
N ILE A 76 1.23 1.42 7.30
CA ILE A 76 -0.13 1.95 7.23
C ILE A 76 -1.04 0.81 6.78
N ARG A 77 -2.17 0.61 7.48
CA ARG A 77 -3.16 -0.40 7.08
C ARG A 77 -3.86 0.00 5.79
N ILE A 78 -3.99 -0.96 4.88
CA ILE A 78 -4.66 -0.74 3.59
C ILE A 78 -6.14 -0.44 3.81
N ASP A 79 -6.83 -1.15 4.71
CA ASP A 79 -8.24 -0.91 5.03
C ASP A 79 -8.49 0.54 5.50
N ASP A 80 -7.59 1.09 6.30
CA ASP A 80 -7.71 2.47 6.78
C ASP A 80 -7.53 3.46 5.62
N VAL A 81 -6.59 3.22 4.70
CA VAL A 81 -6.42 4.02 3.46
C VAL A 81 -7.70 4.00 2.62
N LEU A 82 -8.26 2.82 2.40
CA LEU A 82 -9.48 2.64 1.63
C LEU A 82 -10.69 3.31 2.30
N ALA A 83 -10.69 3.41 3.63
CA ALA A 83 -11.66 4.16 4.43
C ALA A 83 -11.38 5.69 4.48
N GLY A 84 -10.33 6.18 3.82
CA GLY A 84 -9.97 7.60 3.79
C GLY A 84 -9.18 8.08 5.03
N GLN A 85 -8.45 7.18 5.67
CA GLN A 85 -7.62 7.46 6.85
C GLN A 85 -6.17 7.04 6.61
N LEU A 86 -5.23 7.70 7.30
CA LEU A 86 -3.83 7.26 7.37
C LEU A 86 -3.47 7.00 8.81
N VAL A 87 -3.61 5.76 9.23
CA VAL A 87 -3.32 5.31 10.59
C VAL A 87 -2.04 4.48 10.57
N ASP A 88 -1.08 4.90 11.39
CA ASP A 88 0.15 4.14 11.61
C ASP A 88 -0.11 2.93 12.51
N VAL A 89 0.51 1.82 12.15
CA VAL A 89 0.54 0.61 12.95
C VAL A 89 1.97 0.25 13.35
N TYR A 90 2.11 -0.22 14.59
CA TYR A 90 3.36 -0.60 15.24
C TYR A 90 3.47 -2.11 15.40
#